data_AF-A0A353FH18-F1
#
_entry.id   AF-A0A353FH18-F1
#
_cell.length_a   1.000
_cell.length_b   1.000
_cell.length_c   1.000
_cell.angle_alpha   90.00
_cell.angle_beta   90.00
_cell.angle_gamma   90.00
#
_symmetry.space_group_name_H-M   'P 1'
#
loop_
_entity.id
_entity.type
_entity.pdbx_description
1 polymer ?
#
loop_
_entity_poly.entity_id
_entity_poly.type
_entity_poly.pdbx_seq_one_letter_code
_entity_poly.pdbx_strand_id
1 'polypeptide(L)'
;MKANKDLTIRLIQAYLKHNQLISALESIHLDTAGMYFINLVEIVAQLMGIEGEKSDQWFTIYDSYMEHSYNYQVEDRGDNLLPVAEDCYNHLAACLQVEQKVREAEQHRGQL
;
A
#
# COMPACT_ATOMS: atom_id res chain seq x y z
N MET A 1 6.13 12.75 -15.11
CA MET A 1 7.12 12.33 -14.09
C MET A 1 7.45 10.87 -14.31
N LYS A 2 8.73 10.50 -14.40
CA LYS A 2 9.13 9.08 -14.38
C LYS A 2 8.75 8.54 -13.00
N ALA A 3 7.97 7.47 -12.95
CA ALA A 3 7.38 6.92 -11.74
C ALA A 3 8.41 6.85 -10.61
N ASN A 4 8.03 7.34 -9.43
CA ASN A 4 8.78 7.14 -8.19
C ASN A 4 8.65 5.68 -7.70
N LYS A 5 8.64 4.70 -8.62
CA LYS A 5 8.38 3.28 -8.35
C LYS A 5 9.27 2.77 -7.22
N ASP A 6 10.58 2.99 -7.33
CA ASP A 6 11.54 2.53 -6.33
C ASP A 6 11.29 3.18 -4.98
N LEU A 7 10.98 4.48 -4.94
CA LEU A 7 10.64 5.18 -3.71
C LEU A 7 9.31 4.69 -3.11
N THR A 8 8.28 4.46 -3.94
CA THR A 8 6.99 3.90 -3.53
C THR A 8 7.19 2.52 -2.90
N ILE A 9 7.94 1.64 -3.56
CA ILE A 9 8.25 0.31 -3.05
C ILE A 9 9.02 0.40 -1.73
N ARG A 10 10.01 1.28 -1.63
CA ARG A 10 10.77 1.48 -0.38
C ARG A 10 9.91 2.03 0.76
N LEU A 11 8.96 2.91 0.46
CA LEU A 11 8.00 3.40 1.45
C LEU A 11 7.04 2.31 1.91
N ILE A 12 6.52 1.49 0.99
CA ILE A 12 5.70 0.32 1.30
C ILE A 12 6.51 -0.65 2.18
N GLN A 13 7.76 -0.96 1.83
CA GLN A 13 8.65 -1.83 2.61
C GLN A 13 8.86 -1.29 4.04
N ALA A 14 9.14 0.01 4.17
CA ALA A 14 9.31 0.64 5.48
C ALA A 14 8.02 0.57 6.32
N TYR A 15 6.86 0.71 5.68
CA TYR A 15 5.57 0.63 6.37
C TYR A 15 5.23 -0.80 6.81
N LEU A 16 5.52 -1.80 5.99
CA LEU A 16 5.38 -3.21 6.37
C LEU A 16 6.22 -3.52 7.61
N LYS A 17 7.47 -3.04 7.65
CA LYS A 17 8.35 -3.22 8.82
C LYS A 17 7.82 -2.50 10.07
N HIS A 18 7.27 -1.30 9.88
CA HIS A 18 6.61 -0.57 10.96
C HIS A 18 5.42 -1.37 11.53
N ASN A 19 4.57 -1.93 10.67
CA ASN A 19 3.45 -2.77 11.11
C ASN A 19 3.92 -4.05 11.83
N GLN A 20 5.02 -4.69 11.41
CA GLN A 20 5.61 -5.80 12.16
C GLN A 20 5.98 -5.40 13.60
N LEU A 21 6.56 -4.20 13.79
CA LEU A 21 6.87 -3.68 15.12
C LEU A 21 5.59 -3.48 15.95
N ILE A 22 4.54 -2.90 15.34
CA ILE A 22 3.29 -2.65 16.04
C ILE A 22 2.64 -3.96 16.47
N SER A 23 2.51 -4.93 15.57
CA SER A 23 2.00 -6.26 15.90
C SER A 23 2.83 -6.96 16.98
N ALA A 24 4.16 -6.81 16.97
CA ALA A 24 5.01 -7.38 18.02
C ALA A 24 4.78 -6.73 19.38
N LEU A 25 4.62 -5.40 19.44
CA LEU A 25 4.30 -4.66 20.67
C LEU A 25 2.91 -5.02 21.21
N GLU A 26 1.92 -5.14 20.33
CA GLU A 26 0.57 -5.59 20.66
C GLU A 26 0.58 -7.00 21.26
N SER A 27 1.38 -7.92 20.71
CA SER A 27 1.48 -9.30 21.21
C SER A 27 1.97 -9.41 22.66
N ILE A 28 2.67 -8.38 23.15
CA ILE A 28 3.18 -8.29 24.52
C ILE A 28 2.42 -7.27 25.37
N HIS A 29 1.22 -6.84 24.92
CA HIS A 29 0.35 -5.88 25.63
C HIS A 29 1.02 -4.54 25.90
N LEU A 30 1.95 -4.14 25.02
CA LEU A 30 2.53 -2.80 24.97
C LEU A 30 1.87 -1.95 23.87
N ASP A 31 0.57 -2.13 23.66
CA ASP A 31 -0.19 -1.34 22.71
C ASP A 31 -0.52 0.03 23.31
N THR A 32 -0.55 1.06 22.46
CA THR A 32 -0.98 2.42 22.86
C THR A 32 -2.32 2.76 22.24
N ALA A 33 -3.25 1.79 22.16
CA ALA A 33 -4.60 2.00 21.62
C ALA A 33 -4.60 2.69 20.23
N GLY A 34 -3.75 2.25 19.31
CA GLY A 34 -3.74 2.74 17.92
C GLY A 34 -2.94 4.02 17.65
N MET A 35 -2.16 4.56 18.61
CA MET A 35 -1.34 5.77 18.37
C MET A 35 -0.16 5.58 17.41
N TYR A 36 0.08 4.37 16.90
CA TYR A 36 1.24 4.07 16.06
C TYR A 36 0.96 4.07 14.55
N PHE A 37 0.09 4.95 14.05
CA PHE A 37 -0.21 5.03 12.62
C PHE A 37 0.59 6.15 11.94
N ILE A 38 1.43 5.81 10.95
CA ILE A 38 2.24 6.78 10.19
C ILE A 38 1.45 7.38 9.00
N ASN A 39 0.27 6.84 8.68
CA ASN A 39 -0.59 7.27 7.57
C ASN A 39 0.15 7.42 6.22
N LEU A 40 0.95 6.40 5.86
CA LEU A 40 1.71 6.41 4.60
C LEU A 40 0.85 6.14 3.36
N VAL A 41 -0.40 5.69 3.52
CA VAL A 41 -1.31 5.39 2.41
C VAL A 41 -1.56 6.60 1.51
N GLU A 42 -1.67 7.79 2.10
CA GLU A 42 -1.84 9.06 1.36
C GLU A 42 -0.60 9.39 0.51
N ILE A 43 0.59 9.21 1.08
CA ILE A 43 1.86 9.48 0.39
C ILE A 43 2.06 8.47 -0.74
N VAL A 44 1.76 7.19 -0.51
CA VAL A 44 1.83 6.15 -1.54
C VAL A 44 0.87 6.46 -2.69
N ALA A 45 -0.37 6.86 -2.40
CA ALA A 45 -1.35 7.27 -3.40
C ALA A 45 -0.84 8.44 -4.27
N GLN A 46 -0.27 9.47 -3.64
CA GLN A 46 0.31 10.62 -4.35
C GLN A 46 1.50 10.21 -5.24
N LEU A 47 2.38 9.35 -4.75
CA LEU A 47 3.52 8.85 -5.53
C LEU A 47 3.09 7.99 -6.73
N MET A 48 1.91 7.37 -6.65
CA MET A 48 1.29 6.61 -7.73
C MET A 48 0.42 7.46 -8.67
N GLY A 49 0.33 8.78 -8.42
CA GLY A 49 -0.39 9.72 -9.29
C GLY A 49 -1.90 9.76 -9.08
N ILE A 50 -2.39 9.37 -7.90
CA ILE A 50 -3.81 9.51 -7.55
C ILE A 50 -4.07 10.96 -7.15
N GLU A 51 -4.74 11.70 -8.04
CA GLU A 51 -5.15 13.09 -7.85
C GLU A 51 -6.63 13.14 -7.41
N GLY A 52 -6.95 12.63 -6.22
CA GLY A 52 -8.33 12.62 -5.70
C GLY A 52 -8.60 11.56 -4.64
N GLU A 53 -9.87 11.23 -4.45
CA GLU A 53 -10.27 10.09 -3.62
C GLU A 53 -9.78 8.79 -4.24
N LYS A 54 -9.24 7.93 -3.38
CA LYS A 54 -8.83 6.58 -3.74
C LYS A 54 -10.10 5.75 -3.81
N SER A 55 -10.14 4.79 -4.73
CA SER A 55 -11.20 3.81 -4.69
C SER A 55 -11.07 2.97 -3.41
N ASP A 56 -12.21 2.52 -2.88
CA ASP A 56 -12.25 1.56 -1.77
C ASP A 56 -11.45 0.30 -2.09
N GLN A 57 -11.44 -0.11 -3.37
CA GLN A 57 -10.69 -1.27 -3.85
C GLN A 57 -9.17 -1.05 -3.74
N TRP A 58 -8.68 0.12 -4.14
CA TRP A 58 -7.27 0.45 -4.02
C TRP A 58 -6.83 0.49 -2.55
N PHE A 59 -7.64 1.11 -1.68
CA PHE A 59 -7.41 1.13 -0.24
C PHE A 59 -7.39 -0.28 0.35
N THR A 60 -8.38 -1.11 0.01
CA THR A 60 -8.48 -2.50 0.48
C THR A 60 -7.26 -3.33 0.09
N ILE A 61 -6.75 -3.18 -1.14
CA ILE A 61 -5.51 -3.83 -1.55
C ILE A 61 -4.36 -3.37 -0.66
N TYR A 62 -4.15 -2.05 -0.53
CA TYR A 62 -3.07 -1.51 0.29
C TYR A 62 -3.12 -2.03 1.72
N ASP A 63 -4.28 -1.94 2.36
CA ASP A 63 -4.49 -2.31 3.76
C ASP A 63 -4.27 -3.81 3.99
N SER A 64 -4.75 -4.66 3.08
CA SER A 64 -4.54 -6.11 3.16
C SER A 64 -3.05 -6.48 3.24
N TYR A 65 -2.17 -5.81 2.50
CA TYR A 65 -0.73 -6.09 2.59
C TYR A 65 -0.15 -5.69 3.95
N MET A 66 -0.66 -4.61 4.55
CA MET A 66 -0.17 -4.09 5.82
C MET A 66 -0.59 -4.97 6.99
N GLU A 67 -1.83 -5.43 6.98
CA GLU A 67 -2.33 -6.40 7.94
C GLU A 67 -1.50 -7.68 7.90
N HIS A 68 -1.07 -8.17 6.74
CA HIS A 68 -0.37 -9.44 6.64
C HIS A 68 1.15 -9.37 6.91
N SER A 69 1.67 -8.22 7.30
CA SER A 69 3.11 -8.03 7.55
C SER A 69 3.68 -8.94 8.65
N TYR A 70 2.88 -9.31 9.66
CA TYR A 70 3.27 -10.21 10.75
C TYR A 70 3.49 -11.67 10.30
N ASN A 71 3.04 -12.06 9.11
CA ASN A 71 3.23 -13.42 8.59
C ASN A 71 4.66 -13.69 8.11
N TYR A 72 5.49 -12.65 8.02
CA TYR A 72 6.87 -12.74 7.56
C TYR A 72 7.83 -12.69 8.76
N GLN A 73 8.97 -13.40 8.64
CA GLN A 73 10.01 -13.36 9.65
C GLN A 73 10.49 -11.91 9.89
N VAL A 74 10.79 -11.55 11.14
CA VAL A 74 11.36 -10.23 11.43
C VAL A 74 12.86 -10.25 11.17
N GLU A 75 13.35 -9.31 10.36
CA GLU A 75 14.76 -9.09 10.08
C GLU A 75 15.17 -7.65 10.40
N ASP A 76 16.41 -7.44 10.83
CA ASP A 76 16.92 -6.12 11.22
C ASP A 76 16.78 -5.07 10.11
N ARG A 77 16.95 -5.45 8.85
CA ARG A 77 16.77 -4.55 7.69
C ARG A 77 15.43 -4.68 6.99
N GLY A 78 14.68 -5.75 7.28
CA GLY A 78 13.42 -6.08 6.58
C GLY A 78 13.65 -6.38 5.10
N ASP A 79 14.81 -6.93 4.72
CA ASP A 79 15.15 -7.22 3.33
C ASP A 79 14.18 -8.27 2.74
N ASN A 80 13.73 -9.21 3.57
CA ASN A 80 12.69 -10.17 3.24
C ASN A 80 11.29 -9.56 2.95
N LEU A 81 11.04 -8.30 3.31
CA LEU A 81 9.80 -7.60 3.00
C LEU A 81 9.82 -6.90 1.63
N LEU A 82 10.99 -6.81 0.98
CA LEU A 82 11.10 -6.17 -0.33
C LEU A 82 10.21 -6.86 -1.38
N PRO A 83 10.18 -8.20 -1.52
CA PRO A 83 9.27 -8.87 -2.45
C PRO A 83 7.80 -8.58 -2.15
N VAL A 84 7.43 -8.50 -0.87
CA VAL A 84 6.06 -8.19 -0.43
C VAL A 84 5.67 -6.77 -0.84
N ALA A 85 6.60 -5.82 -0.71
CA ALA A 85 6.40 -4.44 -1.13
C ALA A 85 6.28 -4.29 -2.65
N GLU A 86 7.07 -5.05 -3.41
CA GLU A 86 6.98 -5.12 -4.87
C GLU A 86 5.62 -5.69 -5.32
N ASP A 87 5.16 -6.76 -4.69
CA ASP A 87 3.86 -7.36 -4.97
C ASP A 87 2.72 -6.40 -4.64
N CYS A 88 2.76 -5.73 -3.49
CA CYS A 88 1.81 -4.68 -3.15
C CYS A 88 1.76 -3.59 -4.22
N TYR A 89 2.92 -3.04 -4.60
CA TYR A 89 3.00 -2.02 -5.66
C TYR A 89 2.39 -2.51 -6.97
N ASN A 90 2.70 -3.75 -7.37
CA ASN A 90 2.19 -4.33 -8.63
C ASN A 90 0.66 -4.47 -8.62
N HIS A 91 0.07 -4.89 -7.51
CA HIS A 91 -1.39 -5.00 -7.38
C HIS A 91 -2.07 -3.63 -7.37
N LEU A 92 -1.51 -2.65 -6.67
CA LEU A 92 -2.00 -1.28 -6.69
C LEU A 92 -1.94 -0.67 -8.10
N ALA A 93 -0.83 -0.89 -8.81
CA ALA A 93 -0.64 -0.41 -10.18
C ALA A 93 -1.63 -1.09 -11.15
N ALA A 94 -1.86 -2.38 -10.99
CA ALA A 94 -2.87 -3.11 -11.78
C ALA A 94 -4.28 -2.58 -11.52
N CYS A 95 -4.64 -2.30 -10.26
CA CYS A 95 -5.93 -1.72 -9.89
C CYS A 95 -6.16 -0.38 -10.62
N LEU A 96 -5.17 0.52 -10.58
CA LEU A 96 -5.26 1.82 -11.26
C LEU A 96 -5.44 1.67 -12.78
N GLN A 97 -4.76 0.70 -13.40
CA GLN A 97 -4.91 0.42 -14.83
C GLN A 97 -6.31 -0.09 -15.18
N VAL A 98 -6.89 -0.95 -14.35
CA VAL A 98 -8.26 -1.46 -14.56
C VAL A 98 -9.27 -0.32 -14.43
N GLU A 99 -9.18 0.47 -13.36
CA GLU A 99 -10.08 1.60 -13.13
C GLU A 99 -10.02 2.63 -14.27
N GLN A 100 -8.82 2.91 -14.77
CA GLN A 100 -8.65 3.82 -15.90
C GLN A 100 -9.37 3.31 -17.15
N LYS A 101 -9.22 2.02 -17.47
CA LYS A 101 -9.90 1.39 -18.61
C LYS A 101 -11.42 1.38 -18.45
N VAL A 102 -11.93 1.16 -17.24
CA VAL A 102 -13.38 1.20 -16.94
C VAL A 102 -13.91 2.62 -17.18
N ARG A 103 -13.27 3.65 -16.63
CA ARG A 103 -13.65 5.06 -16.83
C ARG A 103 -13.66 5.44 -18.32
N GLU A 104 -12.63 5.03 -19.06
CA GLU A 104 -12.56 5.27 -20.51
C GLU A 104 -13.72 4.57 -21.24
N ALA A 105 -14.03 3.31 -20.92
CA ALA A 105 -15.12 2.58 -21.55
C ALA A 105 -16.51 3.19 -21.28
N GLU A 106 -16.74 3.71 -20.07
CA GLU A 106 -17.98 4.38 -19.69
C GLU A 106 -18.16 5.72 -20.42
N GLN A 107 -17.08 6.50 -20.59
CA GLN A 107 -17.10 7.74 -21.35
C GLN A 107 -17.46 7.53 -22.83
N HIS A 108 -17.00 6.43 -23.44
CA HIS A 108 -17.35 6.09 -24.82
C HIS A 108 -18.80 5.61 -24.97
N ARG A 109 -19.38 4.98 -23.93
CA ARG A 109 -20.79 4.55 -23.94
C ARG A 109 -21.79 5.71 -23.78
N GLY A 110 -21.42 6.78 -23.09
CA GLY A 110 -22.28 7.97 -22.92
C GLY A 110 -22.37 8.90 -24.14
N GLN A 111 -21.69 8.56 -25.24
CA GLN A 111 -21.64 9.35 -26.48
C GLN A 111 -22.43 8.74 -27.66
N LEU A 112 -23.15 7.63 -27.42
CA LEU A 112 -24.05 6.94 -28.37
C LEU A 112 -25.50 7.04 -27.90
#